data_AF-A0A2N5K0D7-F1
#
_entry.id   AF-A0A2N5K0D7-F1
#
_cell.length_a   1.000
_cell.length_b   1.000
_cell.length_c   1.000
_cell.angle_alpha   90.00
_cell.angle_beta   90.00
_cell.angle_gamma   90.00
#
_symmetry.space_group_name_H-M   'P 1'
#
loop_
_entity.id
_entity.type
_entity.pdbx_description
1 polymer ?
#
loop_
_entity_poly.entity_id
_entity_poly.type
_entity_poly.pdbx_seq_one_letter_code
_entity_poly.pdbx_strand_id
1 'polypeptide(L)'
;MQRKAYAMPFAVPTFERLRSADLFIPIILSLAFALPLALAFLGVGIRRDKHTPLVINEAFVNPQAPRAGAWVELYNASDEPISVDGWKLSTAATDVQTLRGTVQPHSYLLVKTAGAWNAQADAVILRGVDNDKVDYVQWGPAPEKSPISDWNRTAVKAPAPNAALVRNPQGLDSDTSKDWRTAKPSPNTQSPASLNTGLYRLLFDITNYVSLMAGFLLWGAFILIGLIAKRFEMLTGQRAYWSAMIVAPIGIVVYNSIQSYAFFTAGIMTPRQQLWAFSALFVSAAAMAYVVYRFYGIARRILEV
;
A
#
# COMPACT_ATOMS: atom_id res chain seq x y z
N MET A 1 46.43 56.64 -20.76
CA MET A 1 46.29 55.19 -20.50
C MET A 1 44.84 54.78 -20.75
N GLN A 2 44.52 54.24 -21.93
CA GLN A 2 43.18 53.69 -22.21
C GLN A 2 43.13 52.21 -21.78
N ARG A 3 42.24 51.88 -20.85
CA ARG A 3 41.96 50.48 -20.46
C ARG A 3 41.16 49.81 -21.59
N LYS A 4 41.75 48.83 -22.27
CA LYS A 4 41.01 47.90 -23.13
C LYS A 4 40.14 47.02 -22.24
N ALA A 5 38.82 47.23 -22.30
CA ALA A 5 37.86 46.31 -21.72
C ALA A 5 37.75 45.08 -22.62
N TYR A 6 38.23 43.93 -22.15
CA TYR A 6 37.94 42.64 -22.79
C TYR A 6 36.53 42.23 -22.39
N ALA A 7 35.56 42.43 -23.28
CA ALA A 7 34.26 41.80 -23.16
C ALA A 7 34.44 40.29 -23.39
N MET A 8 34.46 39.51 -22.31
CA MET A 8 34.30 38.06 -22.39
C MET A 8 32.85 37.81 -22.81
N PRO A 9 32.58 37.23 -24.00
CA PRO A 9 31.21 36.89 -24.34
C PRO A 9 30.73 35.83 -23.34
N PHE A 10 29.75 36.19 -22.52
CA PHE A 10 28.98 35.22 -21.77
C PHE A 10 28.17 34.41 -22.78
N ALA A 11 28.76 33.33 -23.28
CA ALA A 11 28.07 32.37 -24.12
C ALA A 11 27.09 31.59 -23.24
N VAL A 12 25.82 32.00 -23.25
CA VAL A 12 24.73 31.13 -22.78
C VAL A 12 24.80 29.88 -23.65
N PRO A 13 24.92 28.67 -23.10
CA PRO A 13 24.90 27.46 -23.93
C PRO A 13 23.56 27.41 -24.66
N THR A 14 23.59 27.48 -25.99
CA THR A 14 22.41 27.34 -26.83
C THR A 14 21.81 25.95 -26.62
N PHE A 15 20.52 25.89 -26.27
CA PHE A 15 19.76 24.65 -26.03
C PHE A 15 19.77 23.67 -27.21
N GLU A 16 20.25 24.07 -28.39
CA GLU A 16 20.35 23.26 -29.61
C GLU A 16 21.42 22.14 -29.55
N ARG A 17 22.26 22.08 -28.51
CA ARG A 17 23.33 21.08 -28.38
C ARG A 17 23.15 20.05 -27.28
N LEU A 18 21.98 20.00 -26.64
CA LEU A 18 21.65 18.90 -25.74
C LEU A 18 21.35 17.67 -26.60
N ARG A 19 22.33 16.77 -26.75
CA ARG A 19 22.02 15.43 -27.27
C ARG A 19 20.96 14.86 -26.33
N SER A 20 19.94 14.18 -26.84
CA SER A 20 18.85 13.62 -26.01
C SER A 20 19.37 12.89 -24.76
N ALA A 21 20.54 12.24 -24.84
CA ALA A 21 21.21 11.62 -23.69
C ALA A 21 21.55 12.56 -22.51
N ASP A 22 21.80 13.85 -22.74
CA ASP A 22 22.24 14.82 -21.73
C ASP A 22 21.08 15.32 -20.84
N LEU A 23 19.84 15.27 -21.35
CA LEU A 23 18.63 15.62 -20.59
C LEU A 23 17.97 14.39 -19.95
N PHE A 24 18.00 13.25 -20.66
CA PHE A 24 17.31 12.03 -20.21
C PHE A 24 17.90 11.44 -18.93
N ILE A 25 19.22 11.43 -18.78
CA ILE A 25 19.87 10.79 -17.62
C ILE A 25 19.61 11.56 -16.31
N PRO A 26 19.75 12.90 -16.25
CA PRO A 26 19.36 13.67 -15.08
C PRO A 26 17.88 13.53 -14.75
N ILE A 27 17.00 13.49 -15.77
CA ILE A 27 15.56 13.30 -15.55
C ILE A 27 15.29 11.93 -14.95
N ILE A 28 15.87 10.87 -15.52
CA ILE A 28 15.70 9.50 -15.01
C ILE A 28 16.19 9.38 -13.56
N LEU A 29 17.36 9.95 -13.24
CA LEU A 29 17.88 9.98 -11.88
C LEU A 29 16.98 10.82 -10.97
N SER A 30 16.50 11.98 -11.42
CA SER A 30 15.58 12.79 -10.62
C SER A 30 14.26 12.06 -10.35
N LEU A 31 13.72 11.33 -11.32
CA LEU A 31 12.50 10.54 -11.16
C LEU A 31 12.72 9.33 -10.25
N ALA A 32 13.86 8.65 -10.34
CA ALA A 32 14.21 7.53 -9.46
C ALA A 32 14.22 7.96 -7.98
N PHE A 33 14.67 9.18 -7.67
CA PHE A 33 14.79 9.64 -6.29
C PHE A 33 13.57 10.44 -5.83
N ALA A 34 13.06 11.36 -6.65
CA ALA A 34 12.00 12.29 -6.27
C ALA A 34 10.62 11.65 -6.29
N LEU A 35 10.34 10.71 -7.20
CA LEU A 35 9.01 10.09 -7.29
C LEU A 35 8.66 9.24 -6.06
N PRO A 36 9.48 8.26 -5.62
CA PRO A 36 9.13 7.47 -4.43
C PRO A 36 9.08 8.33 -3.17
N LEU A 37 9.94 9.37 -3.08
CA LEU A 37 9.93 10.31 -1.98
C LEU A 37 8.66 11.17 -1.98
N ALA A 38 8.23 11.67 -3.14
CA ALA A 38 6.99 12.41 -3.29
C ALA A 38 5.77 11.55 -2.95
N LEU A 39 5.73 10.29 -3.39
CA LEU A 39 4.66 9.35 -3.05
C LEU A 39 4.60 9.08 -1.54
N ALA A 40 5.76 8.94 -0.88
CA ALA A 40 5.85 8.79 0.57
C ALA A 40 5.38 10.06 1.31
N PHE A 41 5.82 11.25 0.88
CA PHE A 41 5.40 12.53 1.48
C PHE A 41 3.90 12.80 1.31
N LEU A 42 3.34 12.45 0.15
CA LEU A 42 1.91 12.58 -0.12
C LEU A 42 1.07 11.51 0.62
N GLY A 43 1.72 10.58 1.33
CA GLY A 43 1.06 9.46 2.02
C GLY A 43 0.25 8.58 1.07
N VAL A 44 0.64 8.52 -0.22
CA VAL A 44 -0.07 7.74 -1.22
C VAL A 44 0.04 6.28 -0.85
N GLY A 45 -1.08 5.66 -0.46
CA GLY A 45 -1.10 4.27 -0.01
C GLY A 45 -1.27 4.06 1.48
N ILE A 46 -1.08 5.11 2.31
CA ILE A 46 -1.42 5.05 3.73
C ILE A 46 -2.94 4.97 3.85
N ARG A 47 -3.41 4.08 4.73
CA ARG A 47 -4.81 4.09 5.13
C ARG A 47 -5.09 5.36 5.91
N ARG A 48 -5.89 6.25 5.32
CA ARG A 48 -6.31 7.47 6.01
C ARG A 48 -7.36 7.09 7.04
N ASP A 49 -6.99 7.30 8.29
CA ASP A 49 -7.88 7.09 9.42
C ASP A 49 -8.94 8.20 9.44
N LYS A 50 -10.21 7.83 9.60
CA LYS A 50 -11.33 8.74 9.82
C LYS A 50 -11.37 9.29 11.23
N HIS A 51 -10.62 8.70 12.16
CA HIS A 51 -10.62 9.05 13.57
C HIS A 51 -12.00 8.89 14.21
N THR A 52 -12.76 7.89 13.74
CA THR A 52 -14.03 7.48 14.36
C THR A 52 -13.72 6.82 15.70
N PRO A 53 -14.18 7.36 16.85
CA PRO A 53 -13.75 6.88 18.16
C PRO A 53 -14.38 5.53 18.54
N LEU A 54 -15.56 5.20 18.00
CA LEU A 54 -16.20 3.89 18.17
C LEU A 54 -16.32 3.22 16.81
N VAL A 55 -15.72 2.03 16.68
CA VAL A 55 -15.69 1.26 15.43
C VAL A 55 -16.23 -0.14 15.64
N ILE A 56 -16.79 -0.74 14.60
CA ILE A 56 -17.05 -2.16 14.49
C ILE A 56 -15.69 -2.87 14.48
N ASN A 57 -15.40 -3.67 15.50
CA ASN A 57 -14.14 -4.40 15.61
C ASN A 57 -14.21 -5.77 14.93
N GLU A 58 -15.33 -6.47 15.13
CA GLU A 58 -15.49 -7.82 14.63
C GLU A 58 -16.96 -8.10 14.32
N ALA A 59 -17.22 -8.77 13.20
CA ALA A 59 -18.55 -9.15 12.77
C ALA A 59 -18.60 -10.66 12.50
N PHE A 60 -19.27 -11.38 13.39
CA PHE A 60 -19.53 -12.81 13.27
C PHE A 60 -20.95 -13.04 12.76
N VAL A 61 -21.09 -13.06 11.44
CA VAL A 61 -22.39 -12.99 10.74
C VAL A 61 -22.81 -14.31 10.09
N ASN A 62 -21.94 -15.32 10.04
CA ASN A 62 -22.19 -16.60 9.38
C ASN A 62 -21.92 -17.81 10.32
N PRO A 63 -22.65 -17.93 11.46
CA PRO A 63 -22.53 -19.09 12.33
C PRO A 63 -23.04 -20.37 11.63
N GLN A 64 -22.25 -21.44 11.65
CA GLN A 64 -22.65 -22.74 11.07
C GLN A 64 -23.77 -23.41 11.89
N ALA A 65 -23.80 -23.19 13.20
CA ALA A 65 -24.88 -23.62 14.08
C ALA A 65 -25.79 -22.43 14.40
N PRO A 66 -27.08 -22.43 13.98
CA PRO A 66 -27.99 -21.29 14.21
C PRO A 66 -28.11 -20.88 15.68
N ARG A 67 -27.93 -21.82 16.62
CA ARG A 67 -27.96 -21.56 18.07
C ARG A 67 -26.74 -20.81 18.62
N ALA A 68 -25.64 -20.74 17.86
CA ALA A 68 -24.46 -19.98 18.28
C ALA A 68 -24.73 -18.46 18.27
N GLY A 69 -25.72 -18.01 17.47
CA GLY A 69 -26.08 -16.60 17.30
C GLY A 69 -25.04 -15.82 16.51
N ALA A 70 -25.50 -14.90 15.66
CA ALA A 70 -24.61 -13.91 15.05
C ALA A 70 -24.35 -12.78 16.04
N TRP A 71 -23.18 -12.17 15.98
CA TRP A 71 -22.86 -11.05 16.84
C TRP A 71 -21.95 -10.05 16.15
N VAL A 72 -21.99 -8.83 16.66
CA VAL A 72 -21.12 -7.74 16.25
C VAL A 72 -20.45 -7.20 17.50
N GLU A 73 -19.16 -6.99 17.41
CA GLU A 73 -18.36 -6.39 18.46
C GLU A 73 -17.97 -4.97 18.06
N LEU A 74 -18.17 -4.04 18.99
CA LEU A 74 -17.70 -2.66 18.86
C LEU A 74 -16.47 -2.47 19.74
N TYR A 75 -15.53 -1.63 19.30
CA TYR A 75 -14.35 -1.23 20.05
C TYR A 75 -14.29 0.29 20.17
N ASN A 76 -14.13 0.77 21.41
CA ASN A 76 -13.87 2.18 21.68
C ASN A 76 -12.36 2.43 21.61
N ALA A 77 -11.92 3.14 20.57
CA ALA A 77 -10.52 3.48 20.33
C ALA A 77 -10.07 4.74 21.09
N SER A 78 -10.99 5.46 21.75
CA SER A 78 -10.69 6.69 22.48
C SER A 78 -10.33 6.45 23.95
N ASP A 79 -9.78 7.48 24.57
CA ASP A 79 -9.46 7.53 26.01
C ASP A 79 -10.69 7.85 26.89
N GLU A 80 -11.86 8.09 26.30
CA GLU A 80 -13.08 8.50 27.00
C GLU A 80 -14.21 7.47 26.83
N PRO A 81 -15.08 7.27 27.83
CA PRO A 81 -16.22 6.37 27.71
C PRO A 81 -17.25 6.90 26.70
N ILE A 82 -17.81 6.01 25.88
CA ILE A 82 -18.82 6.36 24.86
C ILE A 82 -20.15 5.70 25.21
N SER A 83 -21.20 6.51 25.44
CA SER A 83 -22.56 5.98 25.52
C SER A 83 -23.06 5.62 24.12
N VAL A 84 -23.64 4.43 24.01
CA VAL A 84 -24.28 3.91 22.78
C VAL A 84 -25.79 3.82 22.94
N ASP A 85 -26.36 4.51 23.93
CA ASP A 85 -27.80 4.53 24.15
C ASP A 85 -28.53 5.12 22.93
N GLY A 86 -29.43 4.34 22.35
CA GLY A 86 -30.23 4.75 21.19
C GLY A 86 -29.53 4.57 19.84
N TRP A 87 -28.24 4.21 19.82
CA TRP A 87 -27.53 3.82 18.60
C TRP A 87 -28.13 2.53 18.03
N LYS A 88 -27.84 2.22 16.77
CA LYS A 88 -28.40 1.04 16.10
C LYS A 88 -27.37 0.24 15.33
N LEU A 89 -27.58 -1.07 15.30
CA LEU A 89 -27.03 -1.94 14.27
C LEU A 89 -28.08 -2.19 13.21
N SER A 90 -27.69 -2.13 11.94
CA SER A 90 -28.55 -2.36 10.79
C SER A 90 -27.90 -3.33 9.80
N THR A 91 -28.73 -4.01 9.01
CA THR A 91 -28.34 -4.63 7.75
C THR A 91 -28.25 -3.56 6.64
N ALA A 92 -28.01 -3.97 5.39
CA ALA A 92 -28.16 -3.06 4.26
C ALA A 92 -29.61 -2.58 4.04
N ALA A 93 -30.61 -3.27 4.60
CA ALA A 93 -32.03 -3.03 4.33
C ALA A 93 -32.87 -2.62 5.55
N THR A 94 -32.52 -3.08 6.76
CA THR A 94 -33.34 -2.89 7.97
C THR A 94 -32.49 -2.71 9.22
N ASP A 95 -33.06 -2.06 10.22
CA ASP A 95 -32.51 -2.06 11.58
C ASP A 95 -32.60 -3.47 12.19
N VAL A 96 -31.56 -3.85 12.93
CA VAL A 96 -31.40 -5.16 13.59
C VAL A 96 -31.62 -5.03 15.09
N GLN A 97 -30.94 -4.06 15.73
CA GLN A 97 -30.96 -3.91 17.18
C GLN A 97 -30.66 -2.47 17.60
N THR A 98 -31.42 -1.96 18.56
CA THR A 98 -31.08 -0.72 19.28
C THR A 98 -30.15 -1.03 20.44
N LEU A 99 -29.05 -0.30 20.51
CA LEU A 99 -28.00 -0.44 21.49
C LEU A 99 -28.32 0.34 22.77
N ARG A 100 -27.73 -0.14 23.86
CA ARG A 100 -27.79 0.48 25.19
C ARG A 100 -26.49 0.24 25.94
N GLY A 101 -26.17 1.16 26.84
CA GLY A 101 -25.01 1.10 27.72
C GLY A 101 -23.86 1.99 27.27
N THR A 102 -22.70 1.73 27.86
CA THR A 102 -21.49 2.53 27.69
C THR A 102 -20.31 1.64 27.40
N VAL A 103 -19.55 1.98 26.36
CA VAL A 103 -18.28 1.30 26.02
C VAL A 103 -17.15 2.07 26.70
N GLN A 104 -16.48 1.43 27.66
CA GLN A 104 -15.35 2.02 28.37
C GLN A 104 -14.16 2.29 27.40
N PRO A 105 -13.24 3.20 27.75
CA PRO A 105 -12.02 3.43 26.98
C PRO A 105 -11.30 2.12 26.65
N HIS A 106 -10.82 1.99 25.42
CA HIS A 106 -10.09 0.81 24.93
C HIS A 106 -10.76 -0.54 25.22
N SER A 107 -12.10 -0.55 25.35
CA SER A 107 -12.88 -1.74 25.69
C SER A 107 -13.82 -2.13 24.57
N TYR A 108 -14.41 -3.31 24.72
CA TYR A 108 -15.28 -3.93 23.73
C TYR A 108 -16.73 -3.96 24.20
N LEU A 109 -17.67 -3.87 23.25
CA LEU A 109 -19.08 -4.17 23.48
C LEU A 109 -19.53 -5.24 22.50
N LEU A 110 -19.85 -6.42 23.02
CA LEU A 110 -20.37 -7.54 22.26
C LEU A 110 -21.90 -7.48 22.17
N VAL A 111 -22.42 -7.32 20.96
CA VAL A 111 -23.85 -7.25 20.67
C VAL A 111 -24.30 -8.55 19.99
N LYS A 112 -24.96 -9.41 20.77
CA LYS A 112 -25.54 -10.67 20.27
C LYS A 112 -26.87 -10.39 19.56
N THR A 113 -27.04 -10.96 18.38
CA THR A 113 -28.23 -10.82 17.54
C THR A 113 -28.81 -12.18 17.18
N ALA A 114 -30.08 -12.23 16.80
CA ALA A 114 -30.75 -13.46 16.39
C ALA A 114 -30.35 -13.96 14.98
N GLY A 115 -29.32 -13.37 14.34
CA GLY A 115 -28.92 -13.71 12.97
C GLY A 115 -29.74 -12.97 11.91
N ALA A 116 -29.45 -11.68 11.70
CA ALA A 116 -30.16 -10.85 10.73
C ALA A 116 -29.45 -10.72 9.36
N TRP A 117 -28.21 -11.19 9.25
CA TRP A 117 -27.38 -10.93 8.08
C TRP A 117 -27.38 -12.07 7.07
N ASN A 118 -27.46 -11.71 5.78
CA ASN A 118 -27.28 -12.66 4.69
C ASN A 118 -25.80 -12.99 4.51
N ALA A 119 -25.44 -14.28 4.58
CA ALA A 119 -24.06 -14.74 4.51
C ALA A 119 -23.39 -14.50 3.15
N GLN A 120 -24.16 -14.39 2.06
CA GLN A 120 -23.64 -14.20 0.71
C GLN A 120 -23.46 -12.72 0.37
N ALA A 121 -24.40 -11.86 0.78
CA ALA A 121 -24.38 -10.44 0.48
C ALA A 121 -25.17 -9.62 1.50
N ASP A 122 -24.49 -8.83 2.32
CA ASP A 122 -25.12 -7.90 3.26
C ASP A 122 -24.10 -6.88 3.79
N ALA A 123 -24.54 -6.05 4.73
CA ALA A 123 -23.70 -5.14 5.50
C ALA A 123 -24.03 -5.18 6.99
N VAL A 124 -23.03 -5.00 7.84
CA VAL A 124 -23.23 -4.50 9.20
C VAL A 124 -23.03 -2.99 9.14
N ILE A 125 -24.02 -2.23 9.61
CA ILE A 125 -23.96 -0.76 9.65
C ILE A 125 -24.19 -0.33 11.10
N LEU A 126 -23.24 0.43 11.66
CA LEU A 126 -23.38 1.11 12.93
C LEU A 126 -23.93 2.52 12.68
N ARG A 127 -25.04 2.83 13.34
CA ARG A 127 -25.71 4.13 13.23
C ARG A 127 -25.74 4.84 14.57
N GLY A 128 -25.50 6.14 14.54
CA GLY A 128 -25.66 7.03 15.68
C GLY A 128 -27.13 7.26 16.01
N VAL A 129 -27.38 8.07 17.05
CA VAL A 129 -28.74 8.43 17.51
C VAL A 129 -29.52 9.16 16.41
N ASP A 130 -28.83 10.00 15.62
CA ASP A 130 -29.41 10.77 14.52
C ASP A 130 -29.58 9.94 13.24
N ASN A 131 -29.37 8.63 13.32
CA ASN A 131 -29.45 7.66 12.22
C ASN A 131 -28.37 7.83 11.14
N ASP A 132 -27.38 8.68 11.41
CA ASP A 132 -26.16 8.86 10.63
C ASP A 132 -25.31 7.58 10.66
N LYS A 133 -24.61 7.32 9.56
CA LYS A 133 -23.75 6.13 9.44
C LYS A 133 -22.40 6.44 10.06
N VAL A 134 -22.12 5.82 11.20
CA VAL A 134 -20.87 5.99 11.95
C VAL A 134 -19.77 5.09 11.38
N ASP A 135 -20.10 3.83 11.15
CA ASP A 135 -19.16 2.82 10.65
C ASP A 135 -19.92 1.69 9.95
N TYR A 136 -19.25 0.94 9.08
CA TYR A 136 -19.85 -0.17 8.36
C TYR A 136 -18.83 -1.17 7.82
N VAL A 137 -19.31 -2.39 7.59
CA VAL A 137 -18.64 -3.40 6.77
C VAL A 137 -19.66 -4.11 5.91
N GLN A 138 -19.35 -4.29 4.64
CA GLN A 138 -20.23 -4.94 3.68
C GLN A 138 -19.49 -5.97 2.84
N TRP A 139 -20.23 -6.96 2.38
CA TRP A 139 -19.70 -8.06 1.58
C TRP A 139 -20.67 -8.45 0.47
N GLY A 140 -20.13 -9.10 -0.55
CA GLY A 140 -20.92 -9.57 -1.69
C GLY A 140 -21.44 -8.44 -2.59
N PRO A 141 -22.30 -8.78 -3.56
CA PRO A 141 -22.91 -7.81 -4.48
C PRO A 141 -23.80 -6.78 -3.76
N ALA A 142 -23.83 -5.55 -4.30
CA ALA A 142 -24.70 -4.50 -3.78
C ALA A 142 -26.19 -4.86 -3.89
N PRO A 143 -27.01 -4.52 -2.89
CA PRO A 143 -28.46 -4.59 -3.02
C PRO A 143 -28.96 -3.51 -4.01
N GLU A 144 -30.18 -3.68 -4.52
CA GLU A 144 -30.80 -2.76 -5.48
C GLU A 144 -30.85 -1.31 -4.97
N LYS A 145 -31.15 -1.13 -3.67
CA LYS A 145 -31.04 0.15 -2.97
C LYS A 145 -29.92 0.07 -1.93
N SER A 146 -28.74 0.57 -2.30
CA SER A 146 -27.58 0.52 -1.42
C SER A 146 -27.52 1.73 -0.46
N PRO A 147 -27.38 1.53 0.86
CA PRO A 147 -27.10 2.61 1.82
C PRO A 147 -25.61 3.05 1.82
N ILE A 148 -24.78 2.41 1.00
CA ILE A 148 -23.33 2.67 0.87
C ILE A 148 -23.05 3.01 -0.59
N SER A 149 -22.56 4.24 -0.84
CA SER A 149 -22.33 4.76 -2.20
C SER A 149 -21.29 3.97 -3.00
N ASP A 150 -20.23 3.50 -2.33
CA ASP A 150 -19.10 2.82 -2.98
C ASP A 150 -19.10 1.29 -2.76
N TRP A 151 -20.28 0.69 -2.59
CA TRP A 151 -20.44 -0.71 -2.15
C TRP A 151 -19.48 -1.67 -2.86
N ASN A 152 -19.53 -1.76 -4.19
CA ASN A 152 -18.75 -2.73 -4.95
C ASN A 152 -17.23 -2.50 -4.88
N ARG A 153 -16.79 -1.28 -4.55
CA ARG A 153 -15.37 -0.94 -4.42
C ARG A 153 -14.83 -1.28 -3.04
N THR A 154 -15.64 -1.10 -2.00
CA THR A 154 -15.23 -1.28 -0.60
C THR A 154 -15.76 -2.57 0.03
N ALA A 155 -16.54 -3.36 -0.70
CA ALA A 155 -17.04 -4.65 -0.24
C ALA A 155 -15.91 -5.66 -0.05
N VAL A 156 -15.97 -6.37 1.07
CA VAL A 156 -15.05 -7.45 1.41
C VAL A 156 -15.56 -8.78 0.88
N LYS A 157 -14.71 -9.81 0.88
CA LYS A 157 -15.15 -11.16 0.56
C LYS A 157 -16.10 -11.64 1.66
N ALA A 158 -17.21 -12.27 1.24
CA ALA A 158 -18.17 -12.88 2.17
C ALA A 158 -17.45 -13.85 3.14
N PRO A 159 -17.75 -13.77 4.46
CA PRO A 159 -17.10 -14.62 5.45
C PRO A 159 -17.48 -16.09 5.26
N ALA A 160 -16.50 -16.97 5.36
CA ALA A 160 -16.74 -18.41 5.39
C ALA A 160 -17.59 -18.80 6.61
N PRO A 161 -18.27 -19.96 6.59
CA PRO A 161 -18.98 -20.47 7.76
C PRO A 161 -18.07 -20.52 8.99
N ASN A 162 -18.55 -20.06 10.13
CA ASN A 162 -17.82 -19.94 11.39
C ASN A 162 -16.56 -19.04 11.36
N ALA A 163 -16.41 -18.17 10.36
CA ALA A 163 -15.40 -17.11 10.35
C ALA A 163 -16.02 -15.75 10.69
N ALA A 164 -15.23 -14.89 11.32
CA ALA A 164 -15.60 -13.49 11.55
C ALA A 164 -14.84 -12.57 10.60
N LEU A 165 -15.45 -11.43 10.26
CA LEU A 165 -14.77 -10.30 9.66
C LEU A 165 -14.15 -9.48 10.79
N VAL A 166 -12.83 -9.43 10.85
CA VAL A 166 -12.05 -8.76 11.89
C VAL A 166 -11.42 -7.51 11.31
N ARG A 167 -11.54 -6.39 12.04
CA ARG A 167 -10.88 -5.14 11.72
C ARG A 167 -9.38 -5.25 11.97
N ASN A 168 -8.55 -4.87 11.00
CA ASN A 168 -7.11 -4.90 11.08
C ASN A 168 -6.49 -3.70 10.29
N PRO A 169 -5.76 -2.79 10.97
CA PRO A 169 -5.47 -2.82 12.40
C PRO A 169 -6.67 -2.44 13.26
N GLN A 170 -6.71 -2.96 14.48
CA GLN A 170 -7.79 -2.66 15.43
C GLN A 170 -7.86 -1.15 15.70
N GLY A 171 -9.07 -0.60 15.71
CA GLY A 171 -9.34 0.81 16.00
C GLY A 171 -9.07 1.78 14.85
N LEU A 172 -8.47 1.34 13.73
CA LEU A 172 -8.28 2.20 12.56
C LEU A 172 -9.43 2.03 11.58
N ASP A 173 -9.98 3.14 11.11
CA ASP A 173 -11.08 3.15 10.14
C ASP A 173 -10.75 3.97 8.90
N SER A 174 -10.74 3.33 7.72
CA SER A 174 -10.55 4.02 6.45
C SER A 174 -11.74 3.86 5.50
N ASP A 175 -12.82 3.20 5.94
CA ASP A 175 -13.98 2.78 5.14
C ASP A 175 -13.59 2.03 3.86
N THR A 176 -12.47 1.30 3.90
CA THR A 176 -12.04 0.50 2.76
C THR A 176 -12.10 -0.98 3.10
N SER A 177 -12.20 -1.80 2.05
CA SER A 177 -12.11 -3.26 2.19
C SER A 177 -10.82 -3.73 2.85
N LYS A 178 -9.76 -2.90 2.85
CA LYS A 178 -8.46 -3.22 3.47
C LYS A 178 -8.54 -3.33 4.98
N ASP A 179 -9.52 -2.69 5.60
CA ASP A 179 -9.71 -2.69 7.05
C ASP A 179 -10.13 -4.04 7.58
N TRP A 180 -10.52 -4.97 6.71
CA TRP A 180 -11.14 -6.21 7.12
C TRP A 180 -10.33 -7.43 6.69
N ARG A 181 -10.27 -8.42 7.57
CA ARG A 181 -9.71 -9.75 7.30
C ARG A 181 -10.64 -10.82 7.86
N THR A 182 -10.68 -11.97 7.21
CA THR A 182 -11.42 -13.13 7.74
C THR A 182 -10.54 -13.90 8.72
N ALA A 183 -11.02 -14.15 9.94
CA ALA A 183 -10.30 -14.91 10.95
C ALA A 183 -11.23 -15.77 11.82
N LYS A 184 -10.65 -16.55 12.73
CA LYS A 184 -11.41 -17.25 13.76
C LYS A 184 -12.01 -16.22 14.73
N PRO A 185 -13.25 -16.42 15.22
CA PRO A 185 -13.89 -15.43 16.05
C PRO A 185 -13.18 -15.23 17.40
N SER A 186 -13.09 -13.99 17.86
CA SER A 186 -12.33 -13.59 19.07
C SER A 186 -13.10 -12.58 19.94
N PRO A 187 -14.24 -12.98 20.55
CA PRO A 187 -15.07 -12.05 21.29
C PRO A 187 -14.40 -11.52 22.57
N ASN A 188 -14.65 -10.24 22.86
CA ASN A 188 -14.17 -9.42 23.98
C ASN A 188 -12.65 -9.34 24.11
N THR A 189 -11.91 -9.53 23.01
CA THR A 189 -10.45 -9.46 23.04
C THR A 189 -9.90 -9.03 21.69
N GLN A 190 -8.65 -8.56 21.67
CA GLN A 190 -7.97 -8.29 20.42
C GLN A 190 -7.79 -9.60 19.65
N SER A 191 -8.27 -9.62 18.40
CA SER A 191 -8.06 -10.78 17.53
C SER A 191 -6.57 -11.01 17.27
N PRO A 192 -6.08 -12.27 17.34
CA PRO A 192 -4.70 -12.59 16.95
C PRO A 192 -4.39 -12.27 15.48
N ALA A 193 -5.42 -12.11 14.64
CA ALA A 193 -5.28 -11.72 13.24
C ALA A 193 -5.24 -10.20 13.03
N SER A 194 -5.45 -9.42 14.09
CA SER A 194 -5.45 -7.96 14.08
C SER A 194 -4.24 -7.41 14.82
N LEU A 195 -3.54 -6.49 14.17
CA LEU A 195 -2.43 -5.76 14.79
C LEU A 195 -2.94 -4.47 15.45
N ASN A 196 -2.20 -3.99 16.45
CA ASN A 196 -2.39 -2.62 16.89
C ASN A 196 -1.95 -1.63 15.79
N THR A 197 -2.50 -0.42 15.83
CA THR A 197 -2.24 0.60 14.80
C THR A 197 -0.76 0.96 14.65
N GLY A 198 -0.03 1.09 15.76
CA GLY A 198 1.39 1.44 15.74
C GLY A 198 2.26 0.39 15.06
N LEU A 199 2.09 -0.88 15.44
CA LEU A 199 2.79 -2.02 14.87
C LEU A 199 2.40 -2.26 13.42
N TYR A 200 1.13 -2.06 13.06
CA TYR A 200 0.69 -2.12 11.67
C TYR A 200 1.41 -1.06 10.81
N ARG A 201 1.45 0.19 11.27
CA ARG A 201 2.17 1.27 10.57
C ARG A 201 3.65 0.95 10.44
N LEU A 202 4.28 0.39 11.47
CA LEU A 202 5.68 0.01 11.43
C LEU A 202 5.94 -1.14 10.45
N LEU A 203 5.19 -2.24 10.55
CA LEU A 203 5.45 -3.47 9.81
C LEU A 203 4.96 -3.44 8.37
N PHE A 204 3.94 -2.63 8.06
CA PHE A 204 3.36 -2.56 6.72
C PHE A 204 3.63 -1.21 6.08
N ASP A 205 3.17 -0.09 6.65
CA ASP A 205 3.27 1.19 5.96
C ASP A 205 4.74 1.61 5.78
N ILE A 206 5.50 1.66 6.86
CA ILE A 206 6.92 2.08 6.84
C ILE A 206 7.77 1.12 5.99
N THR A 207 7.66 -0.19 6.20
CA THR A 207 8.46 -1.17 5.43
C THR A 207 8.15 -1.11 3.94
N ASN A 208 6.89 -0.89 3.54
CA ASN A 208 6.52 -0.76 2.13
C ASN A 208 7.12 0.50 1.49
N TYR A 209 7.11 1.66 2.17
CA TYR A 209 7.77 2.86 1.66
C TYR A 209 9.28 2.71 1.61
N VAL A 210 9.89 2.17 2.66
CA VAL A 210 11.34 1.94 2.69
C VAL A 210 11.76 0.98 1.59
N SER A 211 11.00 -0.11 1.36
CA SER A 211 11.23 -1.04 0.26
C SER A 211 11.14 -0.34 -1.10
N LEU A 212 10.11 0.49 -1.30
CA LEU A 212 9.92 1.25 -2.54
C LEU A 212 11.11 2.18 -2.80
N MET A 213 11.49 2.98 -1.80
CA MET A 213 12.62 3.90 -1.88
C MET A 213 13.93 3.14 -2.13
N ALA A 214 14.20 2.09 -1.36
CA ALA A 214 15.42 1.29 -1.48
C ALA A 214 15.56 0.67 -2.87
N GLY A 215 14.46 0.18 -3.47
CA GLY A 215 14.48 -0.38 -4.80
C GLY A 215 14.84 0.67 -5.87
N PHE A 216 14.26 1.87 -5.83
CA PHE A 216 14.63 2.92 -6.78
C PHE A 216 16.04 3.49 -6.54
N LEU A 217 16.48 3.59 -5.28
CA LEU A 217 17.85 3.93 -4.93
C LEU A 217 18.85 2.93 -5.52
N LEU A 218 18.56 1.64 -5.38
CA LEU A 218 19.38 0.57 -5.96
C LEU A 218 19.44 0.66 -7.49
N TRP A 219 18.31 0.94 -8.14
CA TRP A 219 18.28 1.15 -9.59
C TRP A 219 19.13 2.37 -10.00
N GLY A 220 19.04 3.49 -9.26
CA GLY A 220 19.87 4.68 -9.45
C GLY A 220 21.37 4.38 -9.31
N ALA A 221 21.77 3.52 -8.37
CA ALA A 221 23.15 3.11 -8.20
C ALA A 221 23.69 2.36 -9.44
N PHE A 222 22.89 1.49 -10.06
CA PHE A 222 23.28 0.82 -11.30
C PHE A 222 23.41 1.78 -12.49
N ILE A 223 22.60 2.83 -12.56
CA ILE A 223 22.77 3.89 -13.58
C ILE A 223 24.13 4.57 -13.42
N LEU A 224 24.56 4.87 -12.19
CA LEU A 224 25.89 5.44 -11.93
C LEU A 224 27.01 4.50 -12.39
N ILE A 225 26.89 3.19 -12.16
CA ILE A 225 27.84 2.19 -12.65
C ILE A 225 27.91 2.23 -14.18
N GLY A 226 26.77 2.30 -14.87
CA GLY A 226 26.72 2.46 -16.33
C GLY A 226 27.42 3.75 -16.80
N LEU A 227 27.24 4.87 -16.09
CA LEU A 227 27.94 6.12 -16.41
C LEU A 227 29.46 6.03 -16.21
N ILE A 228 29.91 5.32 -15.17
CA ILE A 228 31.33 5.04 -14.95
C ILE A 228 31.88 4.20 -16.11
N ALA A 229 31.14 3.18 -16.56
CA ALA A 229 31.53 2.39 -17.73
C ALA A 229 31.58 3.24 -19.02
N LYS A 230 30.65 4.19 -19.20
CA LYS A 230 30.71 5.14 -20.32
C LYS A 230 31.95 6.03 -20.24
N ARG A 231 32.29 6.52 -19.04
CA ARG A 231 33.52 7.29 -18.81
C ARG A 231 34.77 6.47 -19.15
N PHE A 232 34.78 5.19 -18.75
CA PHE A 232 35.86 4.27 -19.08
C PHE A 232 36.01 4.05 -20.59
N GLU A 233 34.90 3.87 -21.31
CA GLU A 233 34.90 3.74 -22.78
C GLU A 233 35.46 4.98 -23.47
N MET A 234 35.10 6.19 -23.01
CA MET A 234 35.63 7.44 -23.57
C MET A 234 37.14 7.62 -23.35
N LEU A 235 37.67 7.10 -22.23
CA LEU A 235 39.09 7.23 -21.88
C LEU A 235 39.97 6.17 -22.54
N THR A 236 39.46 4.95 -22.70
CA THR A 236 40.23 3.81 -23.22
C THR A 236 40.00 3.53 -24.70
N GLY A 237 38.94 4.10 -25.29
CA GLY A 237 38.51 3.80 -26.66
C GLY A 237 37.91 2.40 -26.84
N GLN A 238 37.79 1.61 -25.76
CA GLN A 238 37.27 0.25 -25.79
C GLN A 238 35.80 0.23 -25.39
N ARG A 239 34.99 -0.55 -26.12
CA ARG A 239 33.54 -0.65 -25.84
C ARG A 239 33.29 -1.26 -24.45
N ALA A 240 32.54 -0.55 -23.63
CA ALA A 240 32.24 -0.93 -22.24
C ALA A 240 30.78 -1.41 -22.03
N TYR A 241 29.97 -1.49 -23.08
CA TYR A 241 28.55 -1.91 -23.03
C TYR A 241 27.73 -1.12 -21.99
N TRP A 242 28.07 0.15 -21.78
CA TRP A 242 27.48 0.99 -20.73
C TRP A 242 25.95 1.11 -20.81
N SER A 243 25.39 1.13 -22.02
CA SER A 243 23.94 1.18 -22.23
C SER A 243 23.24 -0.08 -21.73
N ALA A 244 23.86 -1.25 -21.91
CA ALA A 244 23.36 -2.52 -21.40
C ALA A 244 23.36 -2.55 -19.86
N MET A 245 24.34 -1.91 -19.21
CA MET A 245 24.37 -1.80 -17.74
C MET A 245 23.27 -0.92 -17.17
N ILE A 246 22.82 0.08 -17.92
CA ILE A 246 21.71 0.95 -17.51
C ILE A 246 20.38 0.22 -17.67
N VAL A 247 20.23 -0.58 -18.72
CA VAL A 247 18.97 -1.27 -19.04
C VAL A 247 18.81 -2.59 -18.28
N ALA A 248 19.89 -3.34 -18.07
CA ALA A 248 19.86 -4.62 -17.37
C ALA A 248 19.12 -4.61 -16.02
N PRO A 249 19.26 -3.61 -15.13
CA PRO A 249 18.57 -3.55 -13.84
C PRO A 249 17.10 -3.09 -13.91
N ILE A 250 16.48 -2.96 -15.11
CA ILE A 250 15.11 -2.45 -15.26
C ILE A 250 14.05 -3.31 -14.54
N GLY A 251 14.34 -4.58 -14.28
CA GLY A 251 13.45 -5.47 -13.52
C GLY A 251 13.22 -4.97 -12.08
N ILE A 252 14.14 -4.20 -11.51
CA ILE A 252 13.95 -3.54 -10.22
C ILE A 252 12.79 -2.54 -10.29
N VAL A 253 12.75 -1.72 -11.34
CA VAL A 253 11.67 -0.74 -11.56
C VAL A 253 10.34 -1.46 -11.79
N VAL A 254 10.34 -2.53 -12.59
CA VAL A 254 9.14 -3.34 -12.85
C VAL A 254 8.61 -3.94 -11.54
N TYR A 255 9.48 -4.57 -10.76
CA TYR A 255 9.13 -5.14 -9.45
C TYR A 255 8.52 -4.09 -8.52
N ASN A 256 9.19 -2.94 -8.34
CA ASN A 256 8.72 -1.87 -7.48
C ASN A 256 7.39 -1.28 -7.95
N SER A 257 7.19 -1.17 -9.26
CA SER A 257 5.94 -0.64 -9.83
C SER A 257 4.77 -1.58 -9.54
N ILE A 258 4.97 -2.89 -9.72
CA ILE A 258 3.96 -3.91 -9.40
C ILE A 258 3.69 -3.93 -7.89
N GLN A 259 4.73 -3.87 -7.06
CA GLN A 259 4.61 -3.82 -5.60
C GLN A 259 3.81 -2.61 -5.14
N SER A 260 4.15 -1.43 -5.65
CA SER A 260 3.47 -0.19 -5.33
C SER A 260 1.99 -0.26 -5.70
N TYR A 261 1.70 -0.67 -6.94
CA TYR A 261 0.32 -0.80 -7.40
C TYR A 261 -0.49 -1.76 -6.52
N ALA A 262 0.06 -2.94 -6.22
CA ALA A 262 -0.62 -3.94 -5.41
C ALA A 262 -0.87 -3.47 -3.97
N PHE A 263 0.11 -2.82 -3.35
CA PHE A 263 -0.03 -2.24 -2.02
C PHE A 263 -1.09 -1.11 -2.00
N PHE A 264 -1.02 -0.18 -2.96
CA PHE A 264 -1.93 0.96 -3.03
C PHE A 264 -3.36 0.58 -3.38
N THR A 265 -3.58 -0.53 -4.10
CA THR A 265 -4.93 -0.98 -4.47
C THR A 265 -5.50 -2.02 -3.53
N ALA A 266 -4.80 -3.14 -3.33
CA ALA A 266 -5.29 -4.32 -2.61
C ALA A 266 -4.60 -4.54 -1.26
N GLY A 267 -3.51 -3.83 -0.96
CA GLY A 267 -2.70 -4.02 0.25
C GLY A 267 -1.79 -5.26 0.21
N ILE A 268 -1.96 -6.14 -0.78
CA ILE A 268 -1.16 -7.35 -1.01
C ILE A 268 -1.02 -7.61 -2.52
N MET A 269 0.09 -8.24 -2.93
CA MET A 269 0.22 -8.75 -4.30
C MET A 269 -0.55 -10.06 -4.49
N THR A 270 -1.25 -10.16 -5.61
CA THR A 270 -1.83 -11.44 -6.07
C THR A 270 -0.71 -12.41 -6.51
N PRO A 271 -0.95 -13.74 -6.50
CA PRO A 271 0.05 -14.72 -6.94
C PRO A 271 0.57 -14.45 -8.37
N ARG A 272 -0.31 -13.97 -9.26
CA ARG A 272 0.07 -13.62 -10.64
C ARG A 272 0.98 -12.39 -10.69
N GLN A 273 0.71 -11.36 -9.88
CA GLN A 273 1.58 -10.19 -9.76
C GLN A 273 2.95 -10.56 -9.19
N GLN A 274 2.99 -11.42 -8.16
CA GLN A 274 4.23 -11.92 -7.59
C GLN A 274 5.08 -12.65 -8.63
N LEU A 275 4.47 -13.56 -9.41
CA LEU A 275 5.17 -14.29 -10.46
C LEU A 275 5.86 -13.33 -11.45
N TRP A 276 5.11 -12.38 -12.01
CA TRP A 276 5.68 -11.40 -12.95
C TRP A 276 6.75 -10.52 -12.32
N ALA A 277 6.52 -10.03 -11.10
CA ALA A 277 7.45 -9.16 -10.41
C ALA A 277 8.79 -9.87 -10.12
N PHE A 278 8.74 -11.09 -9.56
CA PHE A 278 9.94 -11.87 -9.25
C PHE A 278 10.65 -12.38 -10.50
N SER A 279 9.92 -12.79 -11.54
CA SER A 279 10.53 -13.17 -12.82
C SER A 279 11.27 -11.99 -13.47
N ALA A 280 10.68 -10.79 -13.47
CA ALA A 280 11.34 -9.60 -13.97
C ALA A 280 12.62 -9.27 -13.18
N LEU A 281 12.55 -9.35 -11.85
CA LEU A 281 13.71 -9.15 -10.97
C LEU A 281 14.83 -10.17 -11.25
N PHE A 282 14.48 -11.44 -11.40
CA PHE A 282 15.44 -12.52 -11.63
C PHE A 282 16.14 -12.40 -13.00
N VAL A 283 15.37 -12.19 -14.07
CA VAL A 283 15.94 -11.99 -15.43
C VAL A 283 16.85 -10.77 -15.45
N SER A 284 16.44 -9.68 -14.79
CA SER A 284 17.22 -8.45 -14.66
C SER A 284 18.52 -8.67 -13.90
N ALA A 285 18.49 -9.43 -12.79
CA ALA A 285 19.68 -9.78 -12.03
C ALA A 285 20.67 -10.64 -12.85
N ALA A 286 20.17 -11.66 -13.57
CA ALA A 286 21.01 -12.49 -14.44
C ALA A 286 21.64 -11.70 -15.58
N ALA A 287 20.86 -10.81 -16.23
CA ALA A 287 21.36 -9.91 -17.25
C ALA A 287 22.43 -8.97 -16.70
N MET A 288 22.22 -8.39 -15.51
CA MET A 288 23.18 -7.48 -14.90
C MET A 288 24.48 -8.21 -14.54
N ALA A 289 24.39 -9.41 -13.94
CA ALA A 289 25.56 -10.23 -13.63
C ALA A 289 26.37 -10.56 -14.89
N TYR A 290 25.69 -10.90 -15.99
CA TYR A 290 26.33 -11.16 -17.27
C TYR A 290 27.05 -9.93 -17.84
N VAL A 291 26.38 -8.77 -17.86
CA VAL A 291 26.98 -7.53 -18.40
C VAL A 291 28.17 -7.08 -17.57
N VAL A 292 28.08 -7.15 -16.23
CA VAL A 292 29.19 -6.82 -15.32
C VAL A 292 30.37 -7.77 -15.52
N TYR A 293 30.10 -9.08 -15.63
CA TYR A 293 31.15 -10.07 -15.90
C TYR A 293 31.89 -9.77 -17.21
N ARG A 294 31.14 -9.44 -18.27
CA ARG A 294 31.72 -9.06 -19.57
C ARG A 294 32.59 -7.81 -19.47
N PHE A 295 32.13 -6.79 -18.75
CA PHE A 295 32.91 -5.56 -18.55
C PHE A 295 34.17 -5.80 -17.73
N TYR A 296 34.07 -6.57 -16.64
CA TYR A 296 35.23 -6.92 -15.81
C TYR A 296 36.33 -7.59 -16.65
N GLY A 297 35.97 -8.53 -17.52
CA GLY A 297 36.93 -9.18 -18.41
C GLY A 297 37.58 -8.26 -19.46
N ILE A 298 36.96 -7.12 -19.77
CA ILE A 298 37.55 -6.08 -20.65
C ILE A 298 38.48 -5.19 -19.84
N ALA A 299 38.02 -4.71 -18.69
CA ALA A 299 38.80 -3.85 -17.80
C ALA A 299 40.09 -4.53 -17.33
N ARG A 300 40.02 -5.81 -16.94
CA ARG A 300 41.18 -6.59 -16.50
C ARG A 300 42.25 -6.71 -17.59
N ARG A 301 41.86 -6.98 -18.83
CA ARG A 301 42.79 -7.10 -19.97
C ARG A 301 43.55 -5.81 -20.28
N ILE A 302 43.02 -4.66 -19.88
CA ILE A 302 43.63 -3.35 -20.12
C ILE A 302 44.58 -2.98 -18.99
N LEU A 303 44.28 -3.38 -17.75
CA LEU A 303 45.11 -3.07 -16.57
C LEU A 303 46.32 -4.00 -16.40
N GLU A 304 46.32 -5.16 -17.06
CA GLU A 304 47.45 -6.10 -17.08
C GLU A 304 48.49 -5.76 -18.18
N VAL A 305 48.32 -4.65 -18.91
CA VAL A 305 49.26 -4.11 -19.91
C VAL A 305 49.95 -2.88 -19.34
#